data_AF-A0A3E2H217-F1
#
_entry.id   AF-A0A3E2H217-F1
#
_cell.length_a   1.000
_cell.length_b   1.000
_cell.length_c   1.000
_cell.angle_alpha   90.00
_cell.angle_beta   90.00
_cell.angle_gamma   90.00
#
_symmetry.space_group_name_H-M   'P 1'
#
loop_
_entity.id
_entity.type
_entity.pdbx_description
1 polymer ?
#
loop_
_entity_poly.entity_id
_entity_poly.type
_entity_poly.pdbx_seq_one_letter_code
_entity_poly.pdbx_strand_id
1 'polypeptide(L)'
;MYPFYTYSPSRHYFEYKWYNLELLRLLGAAPYGGCDAAEFLKLVASLKPNDAGDCSHKFLALAEQTQTWAEQMQMQKSGHSSAAKRAYLRSSNYFRCAQYMFPVMPEKEQPYFLSLYHRSISNFEQAMKLMEHEVRRVRIPFQPQNDSPKVGAYSRDLAAKDFQESGAAAWRKGYSAT
;
A
#
# COMPACT_ATOMS: atom_id res chain seq x y z
N MET A 1 8.73 13.28 29.13
CA MET A 1 9.08 11.86 28.88
C MET A 1 7.86 11.24 28.23
N TYR A 2 7.91 10.95 26.91
CA TYR A 2 6.75 10.35 26.23
C TYR A 2 6.48 8.97 26.82
N PRO A 3 5.22 8.64 27.16
CA PRO A 3 4.90 7.29 27.61
C PRO A 3 5.15 6.36 26.43
N PHE A 4 6.22 5.60 26.50
CA PHE A 4 6.49 4.50 25.59
C PHE A 4 5.25 3.59 25.65
N TYR A 5 4.60 3.41 24.51
CA TYR A 5 3.31 2.73 24.38
C TYR A 5 3.39 1.36 25.08
N THR A 6 2.82 1.27 26.28
CA THR A 6 2.54 -0.02 26.91
C THR A 6 1.46 -0.70 26.08
N TYR A 7 1.86 -1.75 25.36
CA TYR A 7 0.92 -2.65 24.71
C TYR A 7 -0.03 -3.19 25.79
N SER A 8 -1.29 -2.77 25.73
CA SER A 8 -2.37 -3.34 26.53
C SER A 8 -3.28 -4.11 25.57
N PRO A 9 -3.72 -5.34 25.91
CA PRO A 9 -4.72 -6.07 25.14
C PRO A 9 -6.02 -5.27 24.89
N SER A 10 -6.26 -4.22 25.69
CA SER A 10 -7.40 -3.31 25.60
C SER A 10 -7.09 -1.95 24.94
N ARG A 11 -5.84 -1.68 24.51
CA ARG A 11 -5.48 -0.47 23.72
C ARG A 11 -5.28 -0.85 22.27
N HIS A 12 -6.34 -0.65 21.48
CA HIS A 12 -6.30 -0.74 20.03
C HIS A 12 -6.20 0.67 19.42
N TYR A 13 -5.53 0.82 18.28
CA TYR A 13 -5.53 2.10 17.53
C TYR A 13 -6.90 2.38 16.90
N PHE A 14 -7.63 1.31 16.61
CA PHE A 14 -8.99 1.34 16.10
C PHE A 14 -9.91 0.51 16.97
N GLU A 15 -11.15 0.93 17.16
CA GLU A 15 -12.20 0.09 17.74
C GLU A 15 -12.51 -1.10 16.82
N TYR A 16 -12.47 -0.87 15.50
CA TYR A 16 -12.67 -1.93 14.52
C TYR A 16 -11.45 -2.86 14.45
N LYS A 17 -11.61 -4.08 14.98
CA LYS A 17 -10.55 -5.08 15.13
C LYS A 17 -9.82 -5.41 13.82
N TRP A 18 -10.51 -5.35 12.69
CA TRP A 18 -9.93 -5.59 11.36
C TRP A 18 -8.78 -4.63 11.04
N TYR A 19 -8.89 -3.33 11.36
CA TYR A 19 -7.83 -2.36 11.09
C TYR A 19 -6.58 -2.61 11.94
N ASN A 20 -6.76 -3.05 13.19
CA ASN A 20 -5.63 -3.45 14.02
C ASN A 20 -4.94 -4.71 13.48
N LEU A 21 -5.72 -5.68 12.96
CA LEU A 21 -5.17 -6.86 12.29
C LEU A 21 -4.33 -6.45 11.07
N GLU A 22 -4.78 -5.46 10.30
CA GLU A 22 -4.03 -4.95 9.14
C GLU A 22 -2.71 -4.29 9.54
N LEU A 23 -2.70 -3.48 10.60
CA LEU A 23 -1.46 -2.93 11.16
C LEU A 23 -0.51 -4.03 11.63
N LEU A 24 -1.03 -5.05 12.32
CA LEU A 24 -0.24 -6.19 12.77
C LEU A 24 0.32 -6.99 11.59
N ARG A 25 -0.48 -7.20 10.54
CA ARG A 25 -0.06 -7.88 9.31
C ARG A 25 1.08 -7.12 8.61
N LEU A 26 1.01 -5.79 8.61
CA LEU A 26 2.08 -4.96 8.06
C LEU A 26 3.37 -5.11 8.87
N LEU A 27 3.30 -4.98 10.20
CA LEU A 27 4.47 -5.16 11.07
C LEU A 27 5.06 -6.59 10.96
N GLY A 28 4.20 -7.60 10.85
CA GLY A 28 4.61 -9.00 10.66
C GLY A 28 5.36 -9.23 9.34
N ALA A 29 5.23 -8.33 8.36
CA ALA A 29 6.01 -8.39 7.12
C ALA A 29 7.43 -7.79 7.25
N ALA A 30 7.77 -7.17 8.39
CA ALA A 30 9.07 -6.53 8.59
C ALA A 30 10.28 -7.49 8.44
N PRO A 31 10.26 -8.73 8.99
CA PRO A 31 11.36 -9.68 8.81
C PRO A 31 11.61 -10.05 7.34
N TYR A 32 10.59 -9.92 6.49
CA TYR A 32 10.64 -10.25 5.07
C TYR A 32 10.88 -9.02 4.18
N GLY A 33 11.15 -7.85 4.76
CA GLY A 33 11.43 -6.62 4.03
C GLY A 33 10.20 -5.88 3.50
N GLY A 34 8.99 -6.33 3.86
CA GLY A 34 7.73 -5.67 3.50
C GLY A 34 7.36 -4.51 4.42
N CYS A 35 8.14 -4.25 5.47
CA CYS A 35 7.94 -3.13 6.39
C CYS A 35 9.26 -2.80 7.09
N ASP A 36 9.42 -1.57 7.56
CA ASP A 36 10.47 -1.18 8.51
C ASP A 36 9.80 -0.83 9.84
N ALA A 37 10.28 -1.44 10.93
CA ALA A 37 9.67 -1.29 12.24
C ALA A 37 9.74 0.16 12.75
N ALA A 38 10.81 0.91 12.43
CA ALA A 38 10.93 2.30 12.85
C ALA A 38 9.99 3.21 12.04
N GLU A 39 9.91 3.02 10.71
CA GLU A 39 8.93 3.71 9.86
C GLU A 39 7.50 3.44 10.35
N PHE A 40 7.17 2.18 10.65
CA PHE A 40 5.88 1.76 11.17
C PHE A 40 5.55 2.40 12.51
N LEU A 41 6.42 2.26 13.52
CA LEU A 41 6.17 2.80 14.86
C LEU A 41 6.04 4.32 14.82
N LYS A 42 6.85 5.01 14.00
CA LYS A 42 6.76 6.46 13.79
C LYS A 42 5.41 6.86 13.17
N LEU A 43 4.97 6.15 12.13
CA LEU A 43 3.70 6.44 11.46
C LEU A 43 2.53 6.19 12.42
N VAL A 44 2.50 5.01 13.05
CA VAL A 44 1.44 4.57 13.95
C VAL A 44 1.33 5.48 15.17
N ALA A 45 2.44 5.92 15.75
CA ALA A 45 2.44 6.89 16.85
C ALA A 45 1.83 8.26 16.46
N SER A 46 1.77 8.57 15.17
CA SER A 46 1.18 9.82 14.66
C SER A 46 -0.28 9.69 14.26
N LEU A 47 -0.84 8.47 14.20
CA LEU A 47 -2.21 8.25 13.73
C LEU A 47 -3.23 8.88 14.67
N LYS A 48 -4.29 9.44 14.09
CA LYS A 48 -5.49 9.76 14.86
C LYS A 48 -6.23 8.47 15.23
N PRO A 49 -6.56 8.24 16.50
CA PRO A 49 -7.36 7.08 16.90
C PRO A 49 -8.69 7.02 16.14
N ASN A 50 -9.10 5.83 15.72
CA ASN A 50 -10.36 5.58 15.02
C ASN A 50 -10.55 6.29 13.66
N ASP A 51 -9.50 6.86 13.06
CA ASP A 51 -9.58 7.55 11.75
C ASP A 51 -8.90 6.75 10.63
N ALA A 52 -9.70 5.99 9.88
CA ALA A 52 -9.24 5.18 8.77
C ALA A 52 -8.72 6.03 7.59
N GLY A 53 -9.27 7.24 7.41
CA GLY A 53 -8.87 8.18 6.37
C GLY A 53 -7.49 8.75 6.64
N ASP A 54 -7.24 9.22 7.86
CA ASP A 54 -5.92 9.67 8.32
C ASP A 54 -4.87 8.57 8.17
N CYS A 55 -5.23 7.34 8.57
CA CYS A 55 -4.36 6.19 8.45
C CYS A 55 -4.00 5.87 7.01
N SER A 56 -4.99 5.77 6.13
CA SER A 56 -4.77 5.55 4.71
C SER A 56 -3.90 6.65 4.10
N HIS A 57 -4.21 7.92 4.35
CA HIS A 57 -3.46 9.06 3.84
C HIS A 57 -1.99 9.04 4.28
N LYS A 58 -1.72 8.74 5.55
CA LYS A 58 -0.35 8.66 6.08
C LYS A 58 0.43 7.48 5.51
N PHE A 59 -0.20 6.33 5.32
CA PHE A 59 0.43 5.20 4.64
C PHE A 59 0.71 5.49 3.16
N LEU A 60 -0.18 6.21 2.47
CA LEU A 60 0.07 6.66 1.10
C LEU A 60 1.27 7.60 1.02
N ALA A 61 1.32 8.61 1.89
CA ALA A 61 2.46 9.53 1.94
C ALA A 61 3.79 8.78 2.21
N LEU A 62 3.78 7.81 3.13
CA LEU A 62 4.95 6.97 3.40
C LEU A 62 5.32 6.09 2.19
N ALA A 63 4.33 5.50 1.51
CA ALA A 63 4.54 4.69 0.32
C ALA A 63 5.19 5.51 -0.81
N GLU A 64 4.70 6.71 -1.05
CA GLU A 64 5.23 7.63 -2.05
C GLU A 64 6.68 8.05 -1.74
N GLN A 65 6.95 8.45 -0.50
CA GLN A 65 8.30 8.80 -0.07
C GLN A 65 9.27 7.62 -0.23
N THR A 66 8.83 6.42 0.15
CA THR A 66 9.64 5.20 0.05
C THR A 66 9.87 4.80 -1.40
N GLN A 67 8.88 4.96 -2.28
CA GLN A 67 9.02 4.75 -3.72
C GLN A 67 10.08 5.69 -4.30
N THR A 68 9.98 6.99 -4.04
CA THR A 68 10.95 7.99 -4.53
C THR A 68 12.36 7.67 -4.03
N TRP A 69 12.50 7.25 -2.77
CA TRP A 69 13.78 6.80 -2.24
C TRP A 69 14.33 5.58 -2.98
N ALA A 70 13.48 4.60 -3.31
CA ALA A 70 13.87 3.42 -4.07
C ALA A 70 14.42 3.78 -5.46
N GLU A 71 13.70 4.67 -6.17
CA GLU A 71 14.09 5.18 -7.48
C GLU A 71 15.43 5.91 -7.43
N GLN A 72 15.63 6.77 -6.41
CA GLN A 72 16.90 7.47 -6.19
C GLN A 72 18.06 6.51 -5.95
N MET A 73 17.89 5.51 -5.07
CA MET A 73 18.92 4.50 -4.77
C MET A 73 19.29 3.68 -6.01
N GLN A 74 18.30 3.38 -6.87
CA GLN A 74 18.53 2.65 -8.11
C GLN A 74 19.32 3.47 -9.14
N MET A 75 19.14 4.79 -9.18
CA MET A 75 19.83 5.69 -10.13
C MET A 75 21.28 6.03 -9.74
N GLN A 76 21.69 5.78 -8.49
CA GLN A 76 23.02 6.13 -8.01
C GLN A 76 24.11 5.27 -8.66
N LYS A 77 25.15 5.93 -9.21
CA LYS A 77 26.29 5.29 -9.90
C LYS A 77 27.07 4.32 -9.01
N SER A 78 27.02 4.49 -7.69
CA SER A 78 27.64 3.62 -6.69
C SER A 78 26.92 2.27 -6.50
N GLY A 79 25.75 2.07 -7.10
CA GLY A 79 25.08 0.76 -7.16
C GLY A 79 24.42 0.33 -5.84
N HIS A 80 23.41 1.06 -5.35
CA HIS A 80 22.68 0.70 -4.14
C HIS A 80 21.49 -0.25 -4.39
N SER A 81 21.73 -1.32 -5.17
CA SER A 81 20.69 -2.28 -5.60
C SER A 81 19.93 -2.92 -4.42
N SER A 82 20.65 -3.29 -3.35
CA SER A 82 20.05 -3.89 -2.15
C SER A 82 19.15 -2.90 -1.39
N ALA A 83 19.51 -1.62 -1.33
CA ALA A 83 18.71 -0.57 -0.71
C ALA A 83 17.48 -0.25 -1.55
N ALA A 84 17.63 -0.13 -2.87
CA ALA A 84 16.53 0.05 -3.80
C ALA A 84 15.51 -1.10 -3.70
N LYS A 85 15.98 -2.36 -3.74
CA LYS A 85 15.13 -3.55 -3.54
C LYS A 85 14.30 -3.47 -2.26
N ARG A 86 14.97 -3.19 -1.13
CA ARG A 86 14.30 -3.10 0.18
C ARG A 86 13.27 -1.98 0.21
N ALA A 87 13.56 -0.83 -0.40
CA ALA A 87 12.64 0.29 -0.45
C ALA A 87 11.42 -0.02 -1.34
N TYR A 88 11.61 -0.63 -2.52
CA TYR A 88 10.53 -1.06 -3.38
C TYR A 88 9.60 -2.08 -2.71
N LEU A 89 10.13 -3.05 -1.96
CA LEU A 89 9.32 -4.03 -1.21
C LEU A 89 8.44 -3.36 -0.14
N ARG A 90 9.01 -2.43 0.64
CA ARG A 90 8.25 -1.66 1.64
C ARG A 90 7.19 -0.78 0.99
N SER A 91 7.57 -0.01 -0.03
CA SER A 91 6.66 0.84 -0.81
C SER A 91 5.47 0.06 -1.36
N SER A 92 5.72 -1.11 -1.97
CA SER A 92 4.67 -2.01 -2.47
C SER A 92 3.66 -2.36 -1.38
N ASN A 93 4.14 -2.75 -0.20
CA ASN A 93 3.28 -3.15 0.89
C ASN A 93 2.57 -1.95 1.58
N TYR A 94 3.16 -0.76 1.58
CA TYR A 94 2.53 0.45 2.09
C TYR A 94 1.39 0.93 1.18
N PHE A 95 1.58 0.90 -0.14
CA PHE A 95 0.47 1.14 -1.10
C PHE A 95 -0.65 0.13 -0.92
N ARG A 96 -0.30 -1.13 -0.67
CA ARG A 96 -1.28 -2.17 -0.37
C ARG A 96 -2.02 -1.81 0.92
N CYS A 97 -1.32 -1.60 2.03
CA CYS A 97 -1.90 -1.34 3.36
C CYS A 97 -2.84 -0.14 3.38
N ALA A 98 -2.50 0.94 2.66
CA ALA A 98 -3.34 2.13 2.59
C ALA A 98 -4.77 1.85 2.09
N GLN A 99 -4.95 0.84 1.24
CA GLN A 99 -6.26 0.49 0.66
C GLN A 99 -7.10 -0.38 1.60
N TYR A 100 -6.45 -1.19 2.46
CA TYR A 100 -7.14 -2.13 3.36
C TYR A 100 -7.87 -1.44 4.53
N MET A 101 -7.67 -0.14 4.70
CA MET A 101 -8.46 0.69 5.61
C MET A 101 -9.88 0.96 5.06
N PHE A 102 -10.18 0.54 3.83
CA PHE A 102 -11.50 0.65 3.19
C PHE A 102 -11.99 -0.72 2.70
N PRO A 103 -12.58 -1.55 3.59
CA PRO A 103 -13.00 -2.91 3.24
C PRO A 103 -14.13 -2.94 2.20
N VAL A 104 -14.94 -1.87 2.13
CA VAL A 104 -15.92 -1.65 1.07
C VAL A 104 -15.59 -0.30 0.43
N MET A 105 -15.10 -0.33 -0.81
CA MET A 105 -14.73 0.88 -1.54
C MET A 105 -15.95 1.48 -2.25
N PRO A 106 -16.25 2.78 -2.08
CA PRO A 106 -17.27 3.46 -2.86
C PRO A 106 -16.97 3.35 -4.36
N GLU A 107 -17.99 3.09 -5.19
CA GLU A 107 -17.84 2.87 -6.64
C GLU A 107 -17.06 3.99 -7.34
N LYS A 108 -17.37 5.24 -6.97
CA LYS A 108 -16.70 6.44 -7.50
C LYS A 108 -15.21 6.51 -7.20
N GLU A 109 -14.74 5.84 -6.15
CA GLU A 109 -13.35 5.85 -5.70
C GLU A 109 -12.57 4.60 -6.15
N GLN A 110 -13.26 3.58 -6.68
CA GLN A 110 -12.63 2.34 -7.14
C GLN A 110 -11.51 2.56 -8.17
N PRO A 111 -11.65 3.46 -9.18
CA PRO A 111 -10.56 3.72 -10.13
C PRO A 111 -9.29 4.24 -9.43
N TYR A 112 -9.46 5.11 -8.43
CA TYR A 112 -8.34 5.64 -7.64
C TYR A 112 -7.64 4.53 -6.85
N PHE A 113 -8.39 3.73 -6.09
CA PHE A 113 -7.81 2.62 -5.33
C PHE A 113 -7.14 1.59 -6.24
N LEU A 114 -7.72 1.31 -7.41
CA LEU A 114 -7.07 0.44 -8.39
C LEU A 114 -5.73 1.01 -8.89
N SER A 115 -5.63 2.32 -9.10
CA SER A 115 -4.35 2.94 -9.45
C SER A 115 -3.29 2.69 -8.37
N LEU A 116 -3.66 2.77 -7.08
CA LEU A 116 -2.78 2.47 -5.95
C LEU A 116 -2.39 0.99 -5.91
N TYR A 117 -3.33 0.09 -6.24
CA TYR A 117 -3.05 -1.33 -6.39
C TYR A 117 -2.05 -1.61 -7.52
N HIS A 118 -2.20 -0.95 -8.67
CA HIS A 118 -1.22 -1.04 -9.75
C HIS A 118 0.16 -0.51 -9.35
N ARG A 119 0.22 0.57 -8.56
CA ARG A 119 1.49 1.05 -7.99
C ARG A 119 2.11 0.03 -7.04
N SER A 120 1.31 -0.61 -6.19
CA SER A 120 1.78 -1.69 -5.32
C SER A 120 2.42 -2.82 -6.13
N ILE A 121 1.76 -3.30 -7.19
CA ILE A 121 2.29 -4.33 -8.10
C ILE A 121 3.57 -3.85 -8.78
N SER A 122 3.58 -2.64 -9.35
CA SER A 122 4.73 -2.10 -10.07
C SER A 122 5.97 -1.99 -9.17
N ASN A 123 5.81 -1.52 -7.93
CA ASN A 123 6.90 -1.49 -6.94
C ASN A 123 7.43 -2.91 -6.66
N PHE A 124 6.55 -3.91 -6.50
CA PHE A 124 6.99 -5.30 -6.33
C PHE A 124 7.75 -5.81 -7.55
N GLU A 125 7.27 -5.51 -8.77
CA GLU A 125 7.95 -5.88 -10.01
C GLU A 125 9.33 -5.20 -10.17
N GLN A 126 9.51 -3.96 -9.68
CA GLN A 126 10.84 -3.36 -9.63
C GLN A 126 11.75 -4.06 -8.62
N ALA A 127 11.23 -4.43 -7.44
CA ALA A 127 11.99 -5.21 -6.47
C ALA A 127 12.43 -6.56 -7.04
N MET A 128 11.56 -7.26 -7.79
CA MET A 128 11.85 -8.55 -8.42
C MET A 128 13.10 -8.49 -9.31
N LYS A 129 13.29 -7.40 -10.08
CA LYS A 129 14.46 -7.22 -10.95
C LYS A 129 15.78 -7.11 -10.18
N LEU A 130 15.71 -6.82 -8.88
CA LEU A 130 16.86 -6.61 -7.99
C LEU A 130 17.05 -7.78 -7.02
N MET A 131 16.24 -8.83 -7.10
CA MET A 131 16.36 -10.03 -6.27
C MET A 131 17.54 -10.89 -6.73
N GLU A 132 18.13 -11.62 -5.77
CA GLU A 132 19.22 -12.55 -6.04
C GLU A 132 18.73 -13.78 -6.82
N HIS A 133 17.56 -14.28 -6.45
CA HIS A 133 16.89 -15.37 -7.16
C HIS A 133 15.93 -14.82 -8.20
N GLU A 134 15.79 -15.59 -9.28
CA GLU A 134 14.87 -15.25 -10.34
C GLU A 134 13.42 -15.37 -9.86
N VAL A 135 12.68 -14.26 -9.92
CA VAL A 135 11.23 -14.23 -9.70
C VAL A 135 10.55 -13.87 -11.00
N ARG A 136 9.64 -14.73 -11.47
CA ARG A 136 8.93 -14.55 -12.74
C ARG A 136 7.46 -14.28 -12.51
N ARG A 137 6.92 -13.32 -13.26
CA ARG A 137 5.47 -13.13 -13.36
C ARG A 137 4.89 -14.23 -14.26
N VAL A 138 3.96 -14.99 -13.72
CA VAL A 138 3.20 -16.00 -14.48
C VAL A 138 1.80 -15.50 -14.80
N ARG A 139 1.29 -15.83 -15.98
CA ARG A 139 -0.11 -15.64 -16.36
C ARG A 139 -0.69 -17.03 -16.59
N ILE A 140 -1.60 -17.43 -15.70
CA ILE A 140 -2.30 -18.71 -15.80
C ILE A 140 -3.62 -18.45 -16.53
N PRO A 141 -3.85 -19.03 -17.71
CA PRO A 141 -5.15 -18.92 -18.39
C PRO A 141 -6.24 -19.53 -17.51
N PHE A 142 -7.36 -18.83 -17.37
CA PHE A 142 -8.52 -19.31 -16.65
C PHE A 142 -9.70 -19.42 -17.62
N GLN A 143 -10.33 -20.59 -17.66
CA GLN A 143 -11.56 -20.81 -18.41
C GLN A 143 -12.70 -21.01 -17.40
N PRO A 144 -13.65 -20.08 -17.29
CA PRO A 144 -14.80 -20.26 -16.41
C PRO A 144 -15.66 -21.42 -16.94
N GLN A 145 -16.19 -22.25 -16.04
CA GLN A 145 -17.27 -23.18 -16.40
C GLN A 145 -18.50 -22.37 -16.82
N ASN A 146 -19.25 -22.87 -17.82
CA ASN A 146 -20.38 -22.16 -18.44
C ASN A 146 -21.46 -21.64 -17.46
N ASP A 147 -21.54 -22.21 -16.25
CA ASP A 147 -22.51 -21.82 -15.22
C ASP A 147 -21.97 -20.82 -14.18
N SER A 148 -20.78 -20.25 -14.40
CA SER A 148 -20.20 -19.26 -13.49
C SER A 148 -20.90 -17.89 -13.66
N PRO A 149 -21.25 -17.18 -12.57
CA PRO A 149 -21.79 -15.83 -12.69
C PRO A 149 -20.80 -14.93 -13.42
N LYS A 150 -21.27 -14.22 -14.45
CA LYS A 150 -20.46 -13.29 -15.25
C LYS A 150 -20.05 -12.11 -14.37
N VAL A 151 -18.86 -12.16 -13.78
CA VAL A 151 -18.27 -11.02 -13.09
C VAL A 151 -17.83 -10.01 -14.16
N GLY A 152 -18.29 -8.76 -14.04
CA GLY A 152 -18.00 -7.69 -15.00
C GLY A 152 -16.50 -7.57 -15.29
N ALA A 153 -16.14 -7.56 -16.57
CA ALA A 153 -14.76 -7.53 -17.01
C ALA A 153 -14.08 -6.20 -16.66
N TYR A 154 -13.16 -6.22 -15.71
CA TYR A 154 -12.32 -5.06 -15.42
C TYR A 154 -11.17 -5.01 -16.43
N SER A 155 -11.25 -4.10 -17.41
CA SER A 155 -10.20 -3.89 -18.42
C SER A 155 -9.08 -2.98 -17.88
N ARG A 156 -7.82 -3.42 -18.02
CA ARG A 156 -6.63 -2.65 -17.58
C ARG A 156 -6.40 -1.38 -18.39
N ASP A 157 -6.91 -1.31 -19.61
CA ASP A 157 -6.66 -0.18 -20.53
C ASP A 157 -7.48 1.07 -20.17
N LEU A 158 -8.57 0.90 -19.40
CA LEU A 158 -9.39 2.00 -18.87
C LEU A 158 -8.68 2.73 -17.72
N ALA A 159 -8.04 1.98 -16.81
CA ALA A 159 -7.38 2.53 -15.63
C ALA A 159 -6.18 3.44 -15.95
N ALA A 160 -5.52 3.25 -17.09
CA ALA A 160 -4.38 4.08 -17.51
C ALA A 160 -4.80 5.43 -18.10
N LYS A 161 -5.98 5.51 -18.73
CA LYS A 161 -6.51 6.76 -19.32
C LYS A 161 -7.17 7.66 -18.27
N ASP A 162 -7.90 7.07 -17.32
CA ASP A 162 -8.60 7.82 -16.26
C ASP A 162 -7.64 8.51 -15.27
N PHE A 163 -6.38 8.09 -15.22
CA PHE A 163 -5.34 8.69 -14.39
C PHE A 163 -4.95 10.11 -14.83
N GLN A 164 -5.05 10.44 -16.13
CA GLN A 164 -4.58 11.75 -16.62
C GLN A 164 -5.55 12.91 -16.35
N GLU A 165 -6.85 12.65 -16.11
CA GLU A 165 -7.84 13.72 -16.20
C GLU A 165 -8.46 14.23 -14.88
N SER A 166 -8.50 13.52 -13.75
CA SER A 166 -9.25 14.10 -12.60
C SER A 166 -9.01 13.61 -11.16
N GLY A 167 -8.33 12.48 -10.90
CA GLY A 167 -8.44 11.81 -9.60
C GLY A 167 -7.68 12.46 -8.41
N ALA A 168 -6.51 13.06 -8.64
CA ALA A 168 -5.63 13.47 -7.55
C ALA A 168 -6.09 14.72 -6.78
N ALA A 169 -6.88 15.61 -7.42
CA ALA A 169 -7.30 16.88 -6.84
C ALA A 169 -8.58 16.79 -5.99
N ALA A 170 -9.47 15.84 -6.29
CA ALA A 170 -10.75 15.68 -5.59
C ALA A 170 -10.58 15.03 -4.19
N TRP A 171 -9.66 14.07 -4.06
CA TRP A 171 -9.50 13.30 -2.82
C TRP A 171 -8.90 14.13 -1.67
N ARG A 172 -8.04 15.12 -1.95
CA ARG A 172 -7.48 16.04 -0.93
C ARG A 172 -8.51 16.98 -0.31
N LYS A 173 -9.65 17.22 -0.96
CA LYS A 173 -10.67 18.18 -0.49
C LYS A 173 -11.81 17.52 0.32
N GLY A 174 -12.01 16.21 0.20
CA GLY A 174 -13.18 15.52 0.77
C GLY A 174 -13.13 15.20 2.27
N TYR A 175 -11.95 15.23 2.90
CA TYR A 175 -11.75 14.86 4.30
C TYR A 175 -11.26 16.04 5.17
N SER A 176 -11.72 17.25 4.88
CA SER A 176 -11.68 18.36 5.85
C SER A 176 -12.92 18.29 6.72
N ALA A 177 -12.77 17.68 7.90
CA ALA A 177 -13.56 17.87 9.12
C ALA A 177 -15.08 18.13 8.98
N THR A 178 -15.87 17.13 9.33
CA THR A 178 -17.08 17.33 10.17
C THR A 178 -16.78 16.83 11.56
#